data_AF-A0A7Y3B3D1-F1
#
_entry.id   AF-A0A7Y3B3D1-F1
#
_cell.length_a   1.000
_cell.length_b   1.000
_cell.length_c   1.000
_cell.angle_alpha   90.00
_cell.angle_beta   90.00
_cell.angle_gamma   90.00
#
_symmetry.space_group_name_H-M   'P 1'
#
loop_
_entity.id
_entity.type
_entity.pdbx_description
1 polymer ?
#
loop_
_entity_poly.entity_id
_entity_poly.type
_entity_poly.pdbx_seq_one_letter_code
_entity_poly.pdbx_strand_id
1 'polypeptide(L)'
;MDDTFELELQLRYAQEDLKALPADAFNERITVRDRIIELEAAIAAATPIRPDSLREELAALRERYLDLVGTRMNPSMAHGGLGLAGGIDPNFLHKANSRIDEMTGIKEVEARILEIERLLAT
;
A
#
# COMPACT_ATOMS: atom_id res chain seq x y z
N MET A 1 19.34 10.29 -23.41
CA MET A 1 18.39 9.19 -23.55
C MET A 1 17.66 9.08 -22.23
N ASP A 2 16.36 8.79 -22.24
CA ASP A 2 15.58 8.62 -21.01
C ASP A 2 15.88 7.22 -20.46
N ASP A 3 16.54 7.14 -19.31
CA ASP A 3 16.98 5.87 -18.72
C ASP A 3 15.78 4.93 -18.45
N THR A 4 14.59 5.50 -18.25
CA THR A 4 13.34 4.74 -18.08
C THR A 4 12.91 4.06 -19.38
N PHE A 5 13.04 4.74 -20.51
CA PHE A 5 12.65 4.20 -21.83
C PHE A 5 13.51 2.98 -22.23
N GLU A 6 14.82 3.03 -21.95
CA GLU A 6 15.72 1.90 -22.21
C GLU A 6 15.36 0.69 -21.34
N LEU A 7 14.99 0.90 -20.07
CA LEU A 7 14.53 -0.16 -19.17
C LEU A 7 13.20 -0.76 -19.63
N GLU A 8 12.24 0.05 -20.06
CA GLU A 8 10.96 -0.41 -20.62
C GLU A 8 11.15 -1.24 -21.90
N LEU A 9 12.10 -0.83 -22.75
CA LEU A 9 12.44 -1.56 -23.96
C LEU A 9 13.07 -2.93 -23.63
N GLN A 10 13.99 -2.98 -22.67
CA GLN A 10 14.57 -4.24 -22.18
C GLN A 10 13.53 -5.17 -21.56
N LEU A 11 12.59 -4.62 -20.79
CA LEU A 11 11.48 -5.38 -20.21
C LEU A 11 10.63 -6.03 -21.31
N ARG A 12 10.30 -5.28 -22.36
CA ARG A 12 9.52 -5.80 -23.49
C ARG A 12 10.24 -6.97 -24.17
N TYR A 13 11.54 -6.83 -24.44
CA TYR A 13 12.33 -7.92 -25.03
C TYR A 13 12.39 -9.16 -24.12
N ALA A 14 12.61 -9.00 -22.82
CA ALA A 14 12.63 -10.12 -21.89
C ALA A 14 11.27 -10.86 -21.83
N GLN A 15 10.16 -10.12 -21.91
CA GLN A 15 8.82 -10.71 -21.99
C GLN A 15 8.58 -11.47 -23.31
N GLU A 16 9.13 -10.98 -24.42
CA GLU A 16 9.07 -11.69 -25.70
C GLU A 16 9.95 -12.96 -25.69
N ASP A 17 11.16 -12.89 -25.14
CA ASP A 17 12.04 -14.04 -24.95
C ASP A 17 11.36 -15.13 -24.11
N LEU A 18 10.69 -14.75 -23.01
CA LEU A 18 9.95 -15.70 -22.18
C LEU A 18 8.82 -16.41 -22.93
N LYS A 19 8.15 -15.70 -23.86
CA LYS A 19 7.09 -16.27 -24.70
C LYS A 19 7.66 -17.19 -25.79
N ALA A 20 8.84 -16.87 -26.32
CA ALA A 20 9.53 -17.66 -27.33
C ALA A 20 10.16 -18.94 -26.77
N LEU A 21 10.50 -18.96 -25.47
CA LEU A 21 11.04 -20.15 -24.82
C LEU A 21 10.02 -21.30 -24.80
N PRO A 22 10.44 -22.52 -25.18
CA PRO A 22 9.56 -23.67 -25.12
C PRO A 22 9.24 -24.03 -23.66
N ALA A 23 8.10 -24.66 -23.41
CA ALA A 23 7.58 -24.86 -22.06
C ALA A 23 8.47 -25.77 -21.18
N ASP A 24 9.29 -26.61 -21.81
CA ASP A 24 10.23 -27.54 -21.20
C ASP A 24 11.60 -26.91 -20.87
N ALA A 25 11.91 -25.71 -21.38
CA ALA A 25 13.10 -24.93 -21.02
C ALA A 25 12.95 -24.24 -19.65
N PHE A 26 12.70 -25.04 -18.60
CA PHE A 26 12.32 -24.54 -17.27
C PHE A 26 13.36 -23.61 -16.65
N ASN A 27 14.64 -23.98 -16.73
CA ASN A 27 15.72 -23.19 -16.14
C ASN A 27 15.87 -21.83 -16.84
N GLU A 28 15.83 -21.82 -18.18
CA GLU A 28 15.90 -20.59 -18.96
C GLU A 28 14.69 -19.69 -18.69
N ARG A 29 13.49 -20.26 -18.55
CA ARG A 29 12.27 -19.50 -18.21
C ARG A 29 12.34 -18.86 -16.84
N ILE A 30 12.93 -19.52 -15.83
CA ILE A 30 13.16 -18.92 -14.51
C ILE A 30 14.10 -17.72 -14.63
N THR A 31 15.24 -17.90 -15.30
CA THR A 31 16.22 -16.81 -15.45
C THR A 31 15.62 -15.59 -16.14
N VAL A 32 14.83 -15.78 -17.20
CA VAL A 32 14.17 -14.66 -17.88
C VAL A 32 13.10 -14.03 -17.00
N ARG A 33 12.36 -14.82 -16.21
CA ARG A 33 11.37 -14.29 -15.26
C ARG A 33 12.01 -13.45 -14.17
N ASP A 34 13.13 -13.88 -13.61
CA ASP A 34 13.84 -13.13 -12.58
C ASP A 34 14.37 -11.81 -13.15
N ARG A 35 14.89 -11.82 -14.38
CA ARG A 35 15.27 -10.59 -15.10
C ARG A 35 14.10 -9.64 -15.34
N ILE A 36 12.91 -10.16 -15.67
CA ILE A 36 11.69 -9.34 -15.80
C ILE A 36 11.37 -8.63 -14.48
N ILE A 37 11.43 -9.34 -13.36
CA ILE A 37 11.17 -8.79 -12.03
C ILE A 37 12.19 -7.69 -11.69
N GLU A 38 13.47 -7.92 -11.97
CA GLU A 38 14.53 -6.90 -11.77
C GLU A 38 14.29 -5.64 -12.61
N LEU A 39 13.89 -5.80 -13.88
CA LEU A 39 13.59 -4.69 -14.77
C LEU A 39 12.34 -3.91 -14.32
N GLU A 40 11.28 -4.59 -13.89
CA GLU A 40 10.09 -3.96 -13.32
C GLU A 40 10.42 -3.12 -12.07
N ALA A 41 11.27 -3.65 -11.19
CA ALA A 41 11.74 -2.92 -10.01
C ALA A 41 12.60 -1.69 -10.38
N ALA A 42 13.48 -1.83 -11.37
CA ALA A 42 14.32 -0.73 -11.86
C ALA A 42 13.48 0.38 -12.49
N ILE A 43 12.45 0.04 -13.28
CA ILE A 43 11.51 1.01 -13.86
C ILE A 43 10.73 1.73 -12.75
N ALA A 44 10.25 0.99 -11.75
CA ALA A 44 9.55 1.58 -10.62
C ALA A 44 10.43 2.57 -9.83
N ALA A 45 11.72 2.28 -9.68
CA ALA A 45 12.67 3.17 -9.03
C ALA A 45 13.09 4.37 -9.89
N ALA A 46 13.18 4.18 -11.22
CA ALA A 46 13.54 5.23 -12.18
C ALA A 46 12.36 6.16 -12.51
N THR A 47 11.13 5.68 -12.36
CA THR A 47 9.93 6.49 -12.57
C THR A 47 9.85 7.53 -11.45
N PRO A 48 9.98 8.84 -11.77
CA PRO A 48 9.86 9.87 -10.74
C PRO A 48 8.48 9.78 -10.11
N ILE A 49 8.45 9.60 -8.80
CA ILE A 49 7.22 9.60 -8.02
C ILE A 49 6.55 10.97 -8.27
N ARG A 50 5.40 10.96 -8.95
CA ARG A 50 4.69 12.21 -9.27
C ARG A 50 4.12 12.80 -7.98
N PRO A 51 4.50 14.05 -7.63
CA PRO A 51 3.98 14.69 -6.41
C PRO A 51 2.46 14.78 -6.40
N ASP A 52 1.82 14.91 -7.57
CA ASP A 52 0.37 14.98 -7.67
C ASP A 52 -0.30 13.63 -7.37
N SER A 53 0.28 12.52 -7.82
CA SER A 53 -0.21 11.17 -7.49
C SER A 53 -0.02 10.85 -6.00
N LEU A 54 1.08 11.29 -5.39
CA LEU A 54 1.27 11.19 -3.94
C LEU A 54 0.26 12.04 -3.16
N ARG A 55 -0.08 13.23 -3.64
CA ARG A 55 -1.11 14.09 -3.01
C ARG A 55 -2.49 13.47 -3.11
N GLU A 56 -2.83 12.83 -4.23
CA GLU A 56 -4.06 12.07 -4.40
C GLU A 56 -4.12 10.86 -3.48
N GLU A 57 -3.03 10.07 -3.39
CA GLU A 57 -2.91 8.93 -2.47
C GLU A 57 -3.04 9.39 -1.00
N LEU A 58 -2.39 10.51 -0.65
CA LEU A 58 -2.48 11.11 0.69
C LEU A 58 -3.90 11.56 1.03
N ALA A 59 -4.63 12.16 0.09
CA ALA A 59 -6.01 12.59 0.29
C ALA A 59 -6.93 11.39 0.56
N ALA A 60 -6.82 10.33 -0.26
CA ALA A 60 -7.58 9.10 -0.09
C ALA A 60 -7.26 8.38 1.22
N LEU A 61 -5.98 8.34 1.62
CA LEU A 61 -5.57 7.74 2.89
C LEU A 61 -6.06 8.54 4.09
N ARG A 62 -6.06 9.88 4.02
CA ARG A 62 -6.60 10.75 5.08
C ARG A 62 -8.10 10.57 5.27
N GLU A 63 -8.86 10.47 4.18
CA GLU A 63 -10.30 10.16 4.24
C GLU A 63 -10.54 8.81 4.91
N ARG A 64 -9.82 7.76 4.47
CA ARG A 64 -9.88 6.43 5.09
C ARG A 64 -9.50 6.44 6.56
N TYR A 65 -8.47 7.20 6.94
CA TYR A 65 -8.04 7.34 8.34
C TYR A 65 -9.14 7.99 9.18
N LEU A 66 -9.79 9.04 8.69
CA LEU A 66 -10.89 9.71 9.37
C LEU A 66 -12.09 8.78 9.60
N ASP A 67 -12.44 7.95 8.62
CA ASP A 67 -13.49 6.94 8.76
C ASP A 67 -13.18 5.88 9.83
N LEU A 68 -11.92 5.42 9.86
CA LEU A 68 -11.44 4.46 10.86
C LEU A 68 -11.41 5.07 12.26
N VAL A 69 -10.97 6.32 12.40
CA VAL A 69 -10.99 7.06 13.66
C VAL A 69 -12.43 7.33 14.12
N GLY A 70 -13.36 7.64 13.21
CA GLY A 70 -14.78 7.79 13.53
C GLY A 70 -15.39 6.50 14.09
N THR A 71 -15.03 5.36 13.51
CA THR A 71 -15.41 4.02 14.01
C THR A 71 -14.82 3.73 15.39
N ARG A 72 -13.59 4.19 15.67
CA ARG A 72 -12.92 4.10 16.97
C ARG A 72 -13.59 4.95 18.06
N MET A 73 -14.07 6.15 17.71
CA MET A 73 -14.72 7.06 18.67
C MET A 73 -16.17 6.68 19.00
N ASN A 74 -16.83 5.85 18.18
CA ASN A 74 -18.20 5.43 18.40
C ASN A 74 -18.41 3.91 18.25
N PRO A 75 -17.88 3.09 19.17
CA PRO A 75 -18.06 1.64 19.14
C PRO A 75 -19.53 1.21 19.30
N SER A 76 -20.42 2.11 19.74
CA SER A 76 -21.87 1.85 19.88
C SER A 76 -22.62 1.67 18.54
N MET A 77 -22.04 2.11 17.42
CA MET A 77 -22.59 1.82 16.08
C MET A 77 -22.23 0.42 15.57
N ALA A 78 -21.13 -0.17 16.03
CA ALA A 78 -20.70 -1.51 15.62
C ALA A 78 -21.46 -2.63 16.36
N HIS A 79 -21.91 -2.35 17.59
CA HIS A 79 -22.78 -3.23 18.37
C HIS A 79 -24.04 -2.48 18.73
N GLY A 80 -25.10 -2.69 17.92
CA GLY A 80 -26.37 -1.98 18.01
C GLY A 80 -26.79 -1.64 19.44
N GLY A 81 -26.79 -0.34 19.73
CA GLY A 81 -27.58 0.29 20.79
C GLY A 81 -27.55 -0.39 22.14
N LEU A 82 -26.45 -0.26 22.88
CA LEU A 82 -26.49 -0.31 24.35
C LEU A 82 -26.09 1.06 24.88
N GLY A 83 -27.09 1.93 24.98
CA GLY A 83 -26.98 3.07 25.89
C GLY A 83 -26.90 2.54 27.32
N LEU A 84 -26.07 3.14 28.16
CA LEU A 84 -26.27 3.14 29.62
C LEU A 84 -25.36 4.22 30.23
N ALA A 85 -25.98 5.03 31.09
CA ALA A 85 -25.35 6.05 31.89
C ALA A 85 -24.33 5.42 32.86
N GLY A 86 -23.11 5.93 32.84
CA GLY A 86 -22.00 5.46 33.67
C GLY A 86 -20.74 5.45 32.83
N GLY A 87 -19.79 6.34 33.13
CA GLY A 87 -18.59 6.58 32.31
C GLY A 87 -17.93 5.28 31.86
N ILE A 88 -17.63 5.20 30.56
CA ILE A 88 -16.99 4.03 29.98
C ILE A 88 -15.63 3.85 30.66
N ASP A 89 -15.39 2.64 31.18
CA ASP A 89 -14.12 2.30 31.82
C ASP A 89 -12.94 2.55 30.84
N PRO A 90 -11.92 3.32 31.23
CA PRO A 90 -10.83 3.68 30.33
C PRO A 90 -9.97 2.48 29.90
N ASN A 91 -9.88 1.41 30.72
CA ASN A 91 -9.20 0.18 30.31
C ASN A 91 -10.02 -0.61 29.28
N PHE A 92 -11.36 -0.56 29.38
CA PHE A 92 -12.24 -1.14 28.37
C PHE A 92 -12.13 -0.40 27.04
N LEU A 93 -12.14 0.93 27.04
CA LEU A 93 -11.91 1.74 25.83
C LEU A 93 -10.54 1.46 25.22
N HIS A 94 -9.50 1.36 26.04
CA HIS A 94 -8.15 1.07 25.56
C HIS A 94 -8.07 -0.31 24.87
N LYS A 95 -8.68 -1.35 25.45
CA LYS A 95 -8.73 -2.69 24.85
C LYS A 95 -9.57 -2.74 23.58
N ALA A 96 -10.73 -2.08 23.58
CA ALA A 96 -11.60 -2.01 22.40
C ALA A 96 -10.89 -1.30 21.23
N ASN A 97 -10.22 -0.18 21.53
CA ASN A 97 -9.43 0.56 20.55
C ASN A 97 -8.23 -0.23 20.04
N SER A 98 -7.49 -0.95 20.90
CA SER A 98 -6.38 -1.80 20.45
C SER A 98 -6.86 -2.90 19.49
N ARG A 99 -8.04 -3.47 19.74
CA ARG A 99 -8.63 -4.50 18.88
C ARG A 99 -9.14 -3.93 17.56
N ILE A 100 -9.70 -2.73 17.56
CA ILE A 100 -10.07 -2.00 16.34
C ILE A 100 -8.81 -1.68 15.54
N ASP A 101 -7.73 -1.23 16.17
CA ASP A 101 -6.46 -0.94 15.50
C ASP A 101 -5.90 -2.19 14.79
N GLU A 102 -5.95 -3.36 15.45
CA GLU A 102 -5.55 -4.65 14.88
C GLU A 102 -6.47 -5.11 13.74
N MET A 103 -7.78 -4.93 13.86
CA MET A 103 -8.75 -5.39 12.87
C MET A 103 -8.83 -4.50 11.62
N THR A 104 -8.56 -3.19 11.78
CA THR A 104 -8.74 -2.21 10.70
C THR A 104 -7.43 -1.86 9.99
N GLY A 105 -6.28 -2.20 10.58
CA GLY A 105 -4.98 -1.82 10.04
C GLY A 105 -4.72 -0.31 10.11
N ILE A 106 -5.40 0.43 11.00
CA ILE A 106 -5.30 1.90 11.08
C ILE A 106 -3.86 2.40 11.24
N LYS A 107 -3.00 1.63 11.92
CA LYS A 107 -1.58 1.93 12.10
C LYS A 107 -0.78 1.80 10.81
N GLU A 108 -1.15 0.90 9.90
CA GLU A 108 -0.52 0.76 8.59
C GLU A 108 -0.91 1.94 7.68
N VAL A 109 -2.17 2.38 7.76
CA VAL A 109 -2.65 3.59 7.07
C VAL A 109 -1.91 4.83 7.59
N GLU A 110 -1.75 4.97 8.92
CA GLU A 110 -1.01 6.07 9.54
C GLU A 110 0.47 6.07 9.12
N ALA A 111 1.13 4.90 9.11
CA ALA A 111 2.52 4.77 8.67
C ALA A 111 2.68 5.16 7.18
N ARG A 112 1.73 4.78 6.32
CA ARG A 112 1.75 5.12 4.89
C ARG A 112 1.52 6.62 4.65
N ILE A 113 0.64 7.25 5.43
CA ILE A 113 0.45 8.71 5.40
C ILE A 113 1.77 9.42 5.72
N LEU A 114 2.45 9.04 6.80
CA LEU A 114 3.72 9.64 7.22
C LEU A 114 4.84 9.44 6.18
N GLU A 115 4.88 8.27 5.54
CA GLU A 115 5.83 7.98 4.46
C GLU A 115 5.61 8.90 3.26
N ILE A 116 4.36 9.07 2.81
CA ILE A 116 4.01 9.94 1.69
C ILE A 116 4.28 11.41 2.02
N GLU A 117 3.96 11.86 3.23
CA GLU A 117 4.27 13.21 3.70
C GLU A 117 5.78 13.48 3.70
N ARG A 118 6.59 12.49 4.08
CA ARG A 118 8.05 12.58 4.01
C ARG A 118 8.54 12.66 2.57
N LEU A 119 8.00 11.84 1.66
CA LEU A 119 8.36 11.86 0.25
C LEU A 119 7.99 13.20 -0.42
N LEU A 120 6.86 13.81 -0.05
CA LEU A 120 6.43 15.12 -0.55
C LEU A 120 7.21 16.31 0.03
N ALA A 121 7.91 16.13 1.14
CA ALA A 121 8.73 17.16 1.79
C ALA A 121 10.17 17.22 1.27
N THR A 122 10.55 16.31 0.35
CA THR A 122 11.89 16.22 -0.26
C THR A 122 11.91 16.89 -1.63
#